data_AF-A0ABD3ML14-F1
#
_entry.id   AF-A0ABD3ML14-F1
#
_cell.length_a   1.000
_cell.length_b   1.000
_cell.length_c   1.000
_cell.angle_alpha   90.00
_cell.angle_beta   90.00
_cell.angle_gamma   90.00
#
_symmetry.space_group_name_H-M   'P 1'
#
loop_
_entity.id
_entity.type
_entity.pdbx_description
1 polymer ?
#
loop_
_entity_poly.entity_id
_entity_poly.type
_entity_poly.pdbx_seq_one_letter_code
_entity_poly.pdbx_strand_id
1 'polypeptide(L)'
;MHSSACLLSSTLLLLATGTGAQEPVDGYSLLGRGSCQDGRGQMYSYLQRTTEFPNAETCGKQECDRFLNMQSYRGFEYSASHRCTCLFDYEKVPPVPNNSTQPTYVTDTDGGNGVVAGLTGTPGAYCYRNSGDMVGGATGFYTATILAGVIGYALF
;
A
#
# COMPACT_ATOMS: atom_id res chain seq x y z
N MET A 1 61.36 -8.75 20.88
CA MET A 1 60.70 -10.04 21.22
C MET A 1 59.22 -9.87 20.94
N HIS A 2 58.65 -10.85 20.25
CA HIS A 2 57.47 -10.74 19.38
C HIS A 2 56.14 -10.45 20.10
N SER A 3 55.34 -9.58 19.46
CA SER A 3 53.91 -9.39 19.69
C SER A 3 53.11 -10.65 19.36
N SER A 4 52.10 -10.96 20.17
CA SER A 4 51.00 -11.86 19.80
C SER A 4 49.69 -11.31 20.37
N ALA A 5 48.97 -10.54 19.55
CA ALA A 5 47.56 -10.24 19.77
C ALA A 5 46.73 -11.34 19.09
N CYS A 6 46.05 -12.16 19.90
CA CYS A 6 45.16 -13.21 19.44
C CYS A 6 43.78 -12.60 19.17
N LEU A 7 43.50 -12.26 17.90
CA LEU A 7 42.17 -11.78 17.48
C LEU A 7 41.31 -13.00 17.12
N LEU A 8 40.37 -13.35 18.00
CA LEU A 8 39.32 -14.31 17.72
C LEU A 8 38.34 -13.70 16.71
N SER A 9 38.37 -14.24 15.49
CA SER A 9 37.46 -13.90 14.39
C SER A 9 36.10 -14.55 14.63
N SER A 10 35.12 -13.77 15.07
CA SER A 10 33.72 -14.18 15.13
C SER A 10 33.03 -13.82 13.83
N THR A 11 32.75 -14.81 13.00
CA THR A 11 32.00 -14.66 11.75
C THR A 11 30.53 -14.40 12.10
N LEU A 12 30.11 -13.13 12.04
CA LEU A 12 28.71 -12.75 12.19
C LEU A 12 27.96 -13.12 10.89
N LEU A 13 27.14 -14.16 10.93
CA LEU A 13 26.24 -14.53 9.85
C LEU A 13 25.05 -13.56 9.87
N LEU A 14 25.12 -12.47 9.09
CA LEU A 14 23.97 -11.59 8.89
C LEU A 14 22.93 -12.30 8.01
N LEU A 15 21.87 -12.81 8.63
CA LEU A 15 20.62 -13.12 7.95
C LEU A 15 20.02 -11.80 7.45
N ALA A 16 20.28 -11.49 6.19
CA ALA A 16 19.56 -10.46 5.45
C ALA A 16 18.11 -10.92 5.29
N THR A 17 17.26 -10.55 6.24
CA THR A 17 15.81 -10.56 6.02
C THR A 17 15.54 -9.46 5.01
N GLY A 18 15.36 -9.86 3.75
CA GLY A 18 14.90 -8.95 2.70
C GLY A 18 13.49 -8.48 3.05
N THR A 19 13.40 -7.42 3.85
CA THR A 19 12.20 -6.60 3.92
C THR A 19 12.07 -5.95 2.54
N GLY A 20 11.30 -6.58 1.64
CA GLY A 20 10.85 -5.94 0.42
C GLY A 20 9.99 -4.75 0.82
N ALA A 21 10.64 -3.61 1.05
CA ALA A 21 9.96 -2.35 1.24
C ALA A 21 9.18 -2.10 -0.04
N GLN A 22 7.85 -2.13 0.07
CA GLN A 22 6.99 -1.86 -1.07
C GLN A 22 7.30 -0.44 -1.60
N GLU A 23 7.52 -0.33 -2.90
CA GLU A 23 8.07 0.90 -3.49
C GLU A 23 7.07 2.07 -3.47
N PRO A 24 7.55 3.30 -3.24
CA PRO A 24 6.72 4.50 -3.40
C PRO A 24 6.25 4.62 -4.86
N VAL A 25 5.01 5.06 -5.06
CA VAL A 25 4.46 5.34 -6.39
C VAL A 25 4.14 6.82 -6.45
N ASP A 26 4.76 7.53 -7.39
CA ASP A 26 4.57 8.97 -7.55
C ASP A 26 3.08 9.32 -7.72
N GLY A 27 2.63 10.43 -7.12
CA GLY A 27 1.21 10.81 -7.09
C GLY A 27 0.35 9.99 -6.12
N TYR A 28 0.90 8.97 -5.44
CA TYR A 28 0.17 8.16 -4.47
C TYR A 28 0.87 8.12 -3.11
N SER A 29 0.05 7.98 -2.06
CA SER A 29 0.53 7.74 -0.71
C SER A 29 0.33 6.27 -0.34
N LEU A 30 1.42 5.56 -0.07
CA LEU A 30 1.38 4.20 0.48
C LEU A 30 0.92 4.26 1.95
N LEU A 31 -0.20 3.62 2.26
CA LEU A 31 -0.71 3.55 3.64
C LEU A 31 -0.20 2.32 4.38
N GLY A 32 0.04 1.22 3.67
CA GLY A 32 0.51 -0.05 4.27
C GLY A 32 -0.16 -1.27 3.68
N ARG A 33 -0.09 -2.39 4.41
CA ARG A 33 -0.73 -3.66 4.04
C ARG A 33 -2.14 -3.74 4.60
N GLY A 34 -3.08 -4.09 3.72
CA GLY A 34 -4.52 -4.14 3.97
C GLY A 34 -5.26 -3.49 2.80
N SER A 35 -6.53 -3.86 2.62
CA SER A 35 -7.40 -3.18 1.66
C SER A 35 -7.78 -1.80 2.19
N CYS A 36 -7.88 -0.83 1.28
CA CYS A 36 -8.19 0.55 1.55
C CYS A 36 -9.62 0.69 2.10
N GLN A 37 -9.78 1.51 3.14
CA GLN A 37 -11.07 1.81 3.74
C GLN A 37 -11.32 3.31 3.84
N ASP A 38 -12.59 3.70 3.79
CA ASP A 38 -13.04 5.04 4.16
C ASP A 38 -12.98 5.27 5.68
N GLY A 39 -13.35 6.47 6.13
CA GLY A 39 -13.37 6.83 7.56
C GLY A 39 -14.38 6.04 8.41
N ARG A 40 -15.25 5.24 7.78
CA ARG A 40 -16.25 4.38 8.43
C ARG A 40 -15.84 2.91 8.40
N GLY A 41 -14.67 2.58 7.87
CA GLY A 41 -14.18 1.20 7.73
C GLY A 41 -14.80 0.44 6.55
N GLN A 42 -15.41 1.14 5.59
CA GLN A 42 -15.99 0.51 4.40
C GLN A 42 -14.97 0.47 3.26
N MET A 43 -14.88 -0.68 2.58
CA MET A 43 -14.04 -0.85 1.38
C MET A 43 -14.68 -0.19 0.17
N TYR A 44 -13.87 0.13 -0.84
CA TYR A 44 -14.33 0.82 -2.04
C TYR A 44 -14.81 -0.16 -3.11
N SER A 45 -15.78 0.27 -3.91
CA SER A 45 -16.12 -0.45 -5.14
C SER A 45 -14.89 -0.47 -6.06
N TYR A 46 -14.69 -1.53 -6.82
CA TYR A 46 -13.41 -1.71 -7.49
C TYR A 46 -13.48 -2.27 -8.90
N LEU A 47 -12.36 -2.08 -9.59
CA LEU A 47 -12.05 -2.67 -10.87
C LEU A 47 -10.68 -3.34 -10.80
N GLN A 48 -10.68 -4.68 -10.78
CA GLN A 48 -9.47 -5.48 -10.67
C GLN A 48 -9.10 -6.11 -12.00
N ARG A 49 -7.85 -5.96 -12.41
CA ARG A 49 -7.30 -6.68 -13.56
C ARG A 49 -7.12 -8.15 -13.25
N THR A 50 -7.57 -9.02 -14.16
CA THR A 50 -7.31 -10.47 -14.10
C THR A 50 -5.93 -10.86 -14.61
N THR A 51 -5.15 -9.90 -15.11
CA THR A 51 -3.74 -10.05 -15.52
C THR A 51 -2.80 -9.63 -14.40
N GLU A 52 -1.58 -10.13 -14.41
CA GLU A 52 -0.55 -9.76 -13.42
C GLU A 52 0.17 -8.48 -13.85
N PHE A 53 0.61 -7.70 -12.86
CA PHE A 53 1.42 -6.51 -13.03
C PHE A 53 2.78 -6.75 -12.36
N PRO A 54 3.89 -6.26 -12.93
CA PRO A 54 5.21 -6.53 -12.36
C PRO A 54 5.45 -5.82 -11.02
N ASN A 55 4.81 -4.68 -10.78
CA ASN A 55 4.97 -3.88 -9.56
C ASN A 55 3.79 -2.91 -9.35
N ALA A 56 3.77 -2.25 -8.19
CA ALA A 56 2.74 -1.26 -7.87
C ALA A 56 2.82 0.00 -8.75
N GLU A 57 4.01 0.38 -9.22
CA GLU A 57 4.17 1.55 -10.09
C GLU A 57 3.44 1.37 -11.42
N THR A 58 3.59 0.21 -12.07
CA THR A 58 2.86 -0.11 -13.29
C THR A 58 1.35 -0.24 -13.05
N CYS A 59 0.93 -0.75 -11.89
CA CYS A 59 -0.48 -0.76 -11.50
C CYS A 59 -1.05 0.67 -11.37
N GLY A 60 -0.42 1.54 -10.58
CA GLY A 60 -0.87 2.92 -10.40
C GLY A 60 -0.80 3.72 -11.69
N LYS A 61 0.40 3.85 -12.26
CA LYS A 61 0.70 4.78 -13.36
C LYS A 61 0.19 4.35 -14.72
N GLN A 62 0.15 3.06 -15.02
CA GLN A 62 -0.24 2.59 -16.35
C GLN A 62 -1.68 2.10 -16.41
N GLU A 63 -2.23 1.55 -15.31
CA GLU A 63 -3.61 1.08 -15.28
C GLU A 63 -4.57 2.09 -14.63
N CYS A 64 -4.30 2.53 -13.39
CA CYS A 64 -5.30 3.30 -12.65
C CYS A 64 -5.26 4.81 -12.92
N ASP A 65 -4.12 5.37 -13.36
CA ASP A 65 -3.97 6.81 -13.65
C ASP A 65 -4.94 7.32 -14.73
N ARG A 66 -5.41 6.44 -15.62
CA ARG A 66 -6.44 6.78 -16.61
C ARG A 66 -7.75 7.28 -15.99
N PHE A 67 -7.94 7.04 -14.69
CA PHE A 67 -9.12 7.46 -13.92
C PHE A 67 -8.87 8.69 -13.04
N LEU A 68 -7.69 9.32 -13.05
CA LEU A 68 -7.37 10.46 -12.18
C LEU A 68 -8.35 11.64 -12.30
N ASN A 69 -8.97 11.82 -13.46
CA ASN A 69 -9.94 12.89 -13.69
C ASN A 69 -11.38 12.52 -13.27
N MET A 70 -11.61 11.30 -12.78
CA MET A 70 -12.91 10.87 -12.25
C MET A 70 -13.04 11.26 -10.79
N GLN A 71 -14.09 12.00 -10.45
CA GLN A 71 -14.35 12.42 -9.07
C GLN A 71 -14.53 11.25 -8.09
N SER A 72 -14.88 10.06 -8.59
CA SER A 72 -15.06 8.86 -7.78
C SER A 72 -13.78 8.06 -7.55
N TYR A 73 -12.67 8.37 -8.24
CA TYR A 73 -11.44 7.59 -8.14
C TYR A 73 -10.66 7.92 -6.85
N ARG A 74 -10.29 6.90 -6.07
CA ARG A 74 -9.69 7.07 -4.72
C ARG A 74 -8.27 6.55 -4.57
N GLY A 75 -7.81 5.75 -5.53
CA GLY A 75 -6.50 5.13 -5.47
C GLY A 75 -6.52 3.71 -5.99
N PHE A 76 -5.56 2.92 -5.55
CA PHE A 76 -5.45 1.53 -5.99
C PHE A 76 -4.90 0.61 -4.90
N GLU A 77 -5.13 -0.67 -5.11
CA GLU A 77 -4.52 -1.75 -4.34
C GLU A 77 -3.65 -2.62 -5.25
N TYR A 78 -2.49 -2.99 -4.74
CA TYR A 78 -1.60 -3.95 -5.39
C TYR A 78 -1.47 -5.21 -4.53
N SER A 79 -2.00 -6.33 -5.02
CA SER A 79 -2.06 -7.57 -4.24
C SER A 79 -0.75 -8.34 -4.23
N ALA A 80 -0.55 -9.20 -3.23
CA ALA A 80 0.58 -10.13 -3.19
C ALA A 80 0.60 -11.11 -4.38
N SER A 81 -0.53 -11.31 -5.07
CA SER A 81 -0.64 -12.08 -6.31
C SER A 81 -0.53 -11.21 -7.57
N HIS A 82 0.06 -10.02 -7.43
CA HIS A 82 0.38 -9.12 -8.54
C HIS A 82 -0.86 -8.63 -9.29
N ARG A 83 -2.02 -8.58 -8.61
CA ARG A 83 -3.26 -8.03 -9.17
C ARG A 83 -3.33 -6.54 -8.90
N CYS A 84 -3.79 -5.81 -9.90
CA CYS A 84 -4.02 -4.38 -9.82
C CYS A 84 -5.52 -4.10 -9.66
N THR A 85 -5.89 -3.35 -8.62
CA THR A 85 -7.28 -3.05 -8.28
C THR A 85 -7.45 -1.54 -8.15
N CYS A 86 -8.17 -0.91 -9.07
CA CYS A 86 -8.49 0.52 -9.01
C CYS A 86 -9.75 0.74 -8.18
N LEU A 87 -9.74 1.73 -7.29
CA LEU A 87 -10.78 1.95 -6.28
C LEU A 87 -11.65 3.16 -6.61
N PHE A 88 -12.95 2.99 -6.40
CA PHE A 88 -13.98 3.99 -6.66
C PHE A 88 -14.99 4.09 -5.52
N ASP A 89 -15.58 5.27 -5.37
CA ASP A 89 -16.77 5.44 -4.53
C ASP A 89 -17.88 4.42 -4.85
N TYR A 90 -18.73 4.15 -3.87
CA TYR A 90 -19.87 3.22 -3.96
C TYR A 90 -20.68 3.39 -5.26
N GLU A 91 -20.79 2.30 -6.03
CA GLU A 91 -21.53 2.25 -7.30
C GLU A 91 -21.01 3.23 -8.38
N LYS A 92 -19.79 3.77 -8.24
CA LYS A 92 -19.18 4.70 -9.20
C LYS A 92 -18.00 4.11 -9.98
N VAL A 93 -17.99 2.78 -10.16
CA VAL A 93 -17.02 2.10 -11.03
C VAL A 93 -17.34 2.41 -12.49
N PRO A 94 -16.38 2.87 -13.31
CA PRO A 94 -16.60 3.14 -14.72
C PRO A 94 -16.92 1.86 -15.49
N PRO A 95 -17.72 1.95 -16.57
CA PRO A 95 -17.89 0.82 -17.48
C PRO A 95 -16.56 0.51 -18.17
N VAL A 96 -16.24 -0.78 -18.28
CA VAL A 96 -15.08 -1.27 -19.05
C VAL A 96 -15.50 -2.29 -20.10
N PRO A 97 -14.83 -2.32 -21.26
CA PRO A 97 -15.06 -3.35 -22.25
C PRO A 97 -14.61 -4.71 -21.67
N ASN A 98 -15.60 -5.57 -21.38
CA ASN A 98 -15.38 -6.86 -20.73
C ASN A 98 -16.14 -7.96 -21.51
N ASN A 99 -15.52 -9.13 -21.70
CA ASN A 99 -16.13 -10.29 -22.36
C ASN A 99 -16.51 -11.35 -21.32
N SER A 100 -17.68 -11.97 -21.47
CA SER A 100 -18.20 -13.00 -20.55
C SER A 100 -17.34 -14.26 -20.45
N THR A 101 -16.60 -14.63 -21.51
CA THR A 101 -15.88 -15.91 -21.57
C THR A 101 -14.47 -15.81 -20.97
N GLN A 102 -13.89 -14.60 -20.94
CA GLN A 102 -12.62 -14.33 -20.28
C GLN A 102 -12.58 -12.85 -19.91
N PRO A 103 -13.04 -12.51 -18.69
CA PRO A 103 -13.11 -11.11 -18.31
C PRO A 103 -11.69 -10.55 -18.08
N THR A 104 -11.40 -9.40 -18.69
CA THR A 104 -10.17 -8.64 -18.44
C THR A 104 -10.22 -7.92 -17.09
N TYR A 105 -11.43 -7.74 -16.56
CA TYR A 105 -11.73 -7.07 -15.32
C TYR A 105 -12.69 -7.86 -14.45
N VAL A 106 -12.43 -7.89 -13.15
CA VAL A 106 -13.42 -8.24 -12.12
C VAL A 106 -13.87 -6.95 -11.47
N THR A 107 -15.18 -6.81 -11.28
CA THR A 107 -15.78 -5.66 -10.62
C THR A 107 -16.61 -6.15 -9.46
N ASP A 108 -16.53 -5.45 -8.35
CA ASP A 108 -17.40 -5.65 -7.21
C ASP A 108 -17.79 -4.30 -6.61
N THR A 109 -18.87 -4.30 -5.83
CA THR A 109 -19.48 -3.11 -5.26
C THR A 109 -19.42 -3.17 -3.74
N ASP A 110 -18.66 -2.25 -3.16
CA ASP A 110 -18.54 -2.05 -1.71
C ASP A 110 -18.88 -0.61 -1.32
N GLY A 111 -19.32 -0.41 -0.07
CA GLY A 111 -19.96 0.81 0.44
C GLY A 111 -19.07 2.03 0.72
N GLY A 112 -17.77 1.93 0.48
CA GLY A 112 -16.77 2.97 0.74
C GLY A 112 -17.00 4.22 -0.10
N ASN A 113 -16.82 5.38 0.52
CA ASN A 113 -16.99 6.67 -0.14
C ASN A 113 -16.02 7.71 0.40
N GLY A 114 -15.58 8.61 -0.48
CA GLY A 114 -14.72 9.72 -0.12
C GLY A 114 -13.27 9.29 0.08
N VAL A 115 -12.53 10.03 0.92
CA VAL A 115 -11.08 9.88 1.05
C VAL A 115 -10.71 8.55 1.71
N VAL A 116 -9.68 7.88 1.18
CA VAL A 116 -9.07 6.72 1.85
C VAL A 116 -8.44 7.15 3.19
N ALA A 117 -8.97 6.61 4.28
CA ALA A 117 -8.63 7.02 5.64
C ALA A 117 -7.97 5.91 6.46
N GLY A 118 -8.04 4.65 6.01
CA GLY A 118 -7.50 3.52 6.77
C GLY A 118 -7.33 2.25 5.95
N LEU A 119 -7.01 1.18 6.67
CA LEU A 119 -6.73 -0.15 6.14
C LEU A 119 -7.51 -1.21 6.91
N THR A 120 -7.92 -2.27 6.21
CA THR A 120 -8.32 -3.51 6.87
C THR A 120 -7.16 -4.07 7.70
N GLY A 121 -7.44 -4.71 8.83
CA GLY A 121 -6.42 -5.47 9.60
C GLY A 121 -5.94 -6.76 8.93
N THR A 122 -6.49 -7.14 7.78
CA THR A 122 -6.17 -8.38 7.08
C THR A 122 -4.98 -8.18 6.14
N PRO A 123 -3.93 -9.01 6.22
CA PRO A 123 -2.85 -8.99 5.25
C PRO A 123 -3.36 -9.42 3.87
N GLY A 124 -3.09 -8.66 2.81
CA GLY A 124 -3.50 -9.05 1.46
C GLY A 124 -2.88 -8.19 0.37
N ALA A 125 -3.36 -6.95 0.24
CA ALA A 125 -2.86 -5.98 -0.71
C ALA A 125 -2.11 -4.83 -0.04
N TYR A 126 -1.37 -4.06 -0.84
CA TYR A 126 -0.86 -2.76 -0.45
C TYR A 126 -1.81 -1.68 -0.93
N CYS A 127 -2.24 -0.81 -0.02
CA CYS A 127 -3.17 0.27 -0.31
C CYS A 127 -2.43 1.57 -0.64
N TYR A 128 -2.77 2.15 -1.79
CA TYR A 128 -2.24 3.40 -2.28
C TYR A 128 -3.38 4.41 -2.45
N ARG A 129 -3.34 5.48 -1.66
CA ARG A 129 -4.29 6.57 -1.77
C ARG A 129 -3.86 7.55 -2.86
N ASN A 130 -4.78 7.97 -3.72
CA ASN A 130 -4.54 9.05 -4.67
C ASN A 130 -4.22 10.34 -3.90
N SER A 131 -3.09 10.99 -4.20
CA SER A 131 -2.70 12.24 -3.52
C SER A 131 -3.60 13.42 -3.90
N GLY A 132 -4.32 13.34 -5.03
CA GLY A 132 -5.36 14.30 -5.41
C GLY A 132 -6.53 14.39 -4.42
N ASP A 133 -6.79 13.32 -3.65
CA ASP A 133 -7.82 13.33 -2.60
C ASP A 133 -7.43 14.19 -1.38
N MET A 134 -6.17 14.66 -1.27
CA MET A 134 -5.71 15.48 -0.14
C MET A 134 -6.18 16.94 -0.19
N VAL A 135 -6.88 17.38 -1.25
CA VAL A 135 -7.44 18.73 -1.34
C VAL A 135 -8.63 18.92 -0.35
N GLY A 136 -9.05 17.87 0.37
CA GLY A 136 -10.20 17.92 1.29
C GLY A 136 -9.96 17.58 2.77
N GLY A 137 -8.74 17.31 3.24
CA GLY A 137 -8.57 16.88 4.64
C GLY A 137 -7.13 16.70 5.10
N ALA A 138 -6.54 17.78 5.60
CA ALA A 138 -5.29 17.72 6.35
C ALA A 138 -5.53 17.15 7.76
N THR A 139 -5.57 15.83 7.92
CA THR A 139 -5.47 15.20 9.24
C THR A 139 -4.75 13.85 9.18
N GLY A 140 -3.63 13.73 9.90
CA GLY A 140 -3.24 12.47 10.52
C GLY A 140 -2.01 11.75 9.97
N PHE A 141 -0.85 12.40 9.90
CA PHE A 141 0.42 11.67 9.96
C PHE A 141 0.63 11.18 11.40
N TYR A 142 0.28 9.94 11.71
CA TYR A 142 0.77 9.26 12.91
C TYR A 142 2.09 8.56 12.59
N THR A 143 3.20 9.29 12.67
CA THR A 143 4.51 8.65 12.85
C THR A 143 4.63 8.27 14.32
N ALA A 144 4.31 7.01 14.65
CA ALA A 144 4.63 6.44 15.95
C ALA A 144 6.15 6.25 16.07
N THR A 145 6.85 7.30 16.46
CA THR A 145 8.28 7.20 16.83
C THR A 145 8.36 6.55 18.20
N ILE A 146 8.58 5.23 18.24
CA ILE A 146 8.91 4.52 19.48
C ILE A 146 10.32 4.98 19.90
N LEU A 147 10.41 5.97 20.78
CA LEU A 147 11.63 6.25 21.52
C LEU A 147 11.79 5.14 22.57
N ALA A 148 12.63 4.16 22.25
CA ALA A 148 13.12 3.21 23.23
C ALA A 148 13.92 3.98 24.29
N GLY A 149 13.32 4.16 25.47
CA GLY A 149 14.00 4.68 26.64
C GLY A 149 15.00 3.65 27.16
N VAL A 150 16.28 3.89 26.94
CA VAL A 150 17.35 3.20 27.67
C VAL A 150 17.43 3.85 29.06
N ILE A 151 16.89 3.19 30.06
CA ILE A 151 17.12 3.50 31.48
C ILE A 151 18.55 3.07 31.79
N GLY A 152 19.50 4.00 31.70
CA GLY A 152 20.85 3.84 32.24
C GLY A 152 20.84 4.10 33.73
N TYR A 153 21.04 3.06 34.53
CA TYR A 153 21.41 3.19 35.94
C TYR A 153 22.73 3.96 36.05
N ALA A 154 22.72 5.08 36.77
CA ALA A 154 23.94 5.75 37.25
C ALA A 154 23.86 5.87 38.77
N LEU A 155 24.84 5.20 39.38
CA LEU A 155 25.18 5.11 40.79
C LEU A 155 25.31 6.49 41.48
N PHE A 156 24.78 6.59 42.70
CA PHE A 156 25.40 7.28 43.83
C PHE A 156 25.19 6.45 45.09
#